data_AF-A0A1Y2M689-F1
#
_entry.id   AF-A0A1Y2M689-F1
#
_cell.length_a   1.000
_cell.length_b   1.000
_cell.length_c   1.000
_cell.angle_alpha   90.00
_cell.angle_beta   90.00
_cell.angle_gamma   90.00
#
_symmetry.space_group_name_H-M   'P 1'
#
loop_
_entity.id
_entity.type
_entity.pdbx_description
1 polymer ?
#
loop_
_entity_poly.entity_id
_entity_poly.type
_entity_poly.pdbx_seq_one_letter_code
_entity_poly.pdbx_strand_id
1 'polypeptide(L)'
;MVYRDDDDDSSRLPDGFERIGYDADTQVYTFKSPEGELYESASGNRYGELWPVGQRPQLSQRDIEANNEMLEGGNTESWRMLMPFGILIFLFFVLVFTVIAH
;
A
#
# COMPACT_ATOMS: atom_id res chain seq x y z
N MET A 1 -23.59 -4.42 21.33
CA MET A 1 -23.67 -3.24 20.44
C MET A 1 -23.49 -3.75 19.03
N VAL A 2 -24.55 -3.73 18.22
CA VAL A 2 -24.47 -4.09 16.80
C VAL A 2 -24.10 -2.79 16.09
N TYR A 3 -22.87 -2.68 15.59
CA TYR A 3 -22.47 -1.55 14.76
C TYR A 3 -23.22 -1.70 13.44
N ARG A 4 -24.33 -0.97 13.29
CA ARG A 4 -24.86 -0.64 11.96
C ARG A 4 -23.89 0.38 11.39
N ASP A 5 -22.93 -0.12 10.65
CA ASP A 5 -22.22 0.66 9.66
C ASP A 5 -23.27 0.97 8.57
N ASP A 6 -23.96 2.10 8.71
CA ASP A 6 -24.66 2.75 7.59
C ASP A 6 -23.56 3.31 6.66
N ASP A 7 -22.77 2.40 6.09
CA ASP A 7 -21.68 2.63 5.15
C ASP A 7 -22.31 2.50 3.77
N ASP A 8 -22.98 3.56 3.29
CA ASP A 8 -23.46 3.64 1.92
C ASP A 8 -22.25 3.66 0.97
N ASP A 9 -21.72 2.47 0.70
CA ASP A 9 -20.57 2.26 -0.17
C ASP A 9 -20.92 2.45 -1.65
N SER A 10 -22.20 2.65 -1.95
CA SER A 10 -22.75 2.98 -3.27
C SER A 10 -22.02 4.15 -3.93
N SER A 11 -21.52 5.10 -3.14
CA SER A 11 -20.77 6.27 -3.63
C SER A 11 -19.29 5.97 -3.95
N ARG A 12 -18.75 4.84 -3.51
CA ARG A 12 -17.33 4.45 -3.62
C ARG A 12 -17.13 3.24 -4.53
N LEU A 13 -18.18 2.45 -4.69
CA LEU A 13 -18.22 1.27 -5.55
C LEU A 13 -18.81 1.64 -6.92
N PRO A 14 -18.47 0.86 -7.95
CA PRO A 14 -19.15 0.98 -9.23
C PRO A 14 -20.67 0.78 -9.07
N ASP A 15 -21.46 1.46 -9.91
CA ASP A 15 -22.93 1.39 -9.83
C ASP A 15 -23.44 -0.06 -9.80
N GLY A 16 -24.24 -0.37 -8.77
CA GLY A 16 -24.85 -1.68 -8.57
C GLY A 16 -23.96 -2.73 -7.89
N PHE A 17 -22.72 -2.40 -7.52
CA PHE A 17 -21.90 -3.26 -6.69
C PHE A 17 -22.24 -3.12 -5.21
N GLU A 18 -22.43 -4.24 -4.53
CA GLU A 18 -22.72 -4.29 -3.10
C GLU A 18 -21.68 -5.14 -2.38
N ARG A 19 -21.17 -4.65 -1.24
CA ARG A 19 -20.28 -5.43 -0.37
C ARG A 19 -21.11 -6.45 0.42
N ILE A 20 -20.79 -7.73 0.24
CA ILE A 20 -21.55 -8.84 0.85
C ILE A 20 -20.76 -9.62 1.91
N GLY A 21 -19.45 -9.41 2.02
CA GLY A 21 -18.63 -10.18 2.94
C GLY A 21 -17.24 -9.60 3.19
N TYR A 22 -16.62 -10.11 4.25
CA TYR A 22 -15.24 -9.82 4.62
C TYR A 22 -14.60 -11.10 5.18
N ASP A 23 -13.48 -11.51 4.60
CA ASP A 23 -12.64 -12.59 5.08
C ASP A 23 -11.50 -11.98 5.92
N ALA A 24 -11.54 -12.24 7.24
CA ALA A 24 -10.59 -11.63 8.18
C ALA A 24 -9.19 -12.24 8.13
N ASP A 25 -9.08 -13.51 7.72
CA ASP A 25 -7.82 -14.24 7.64
C ASP A 25 -6.98 -13.75 6.44
N THR A 26 -7.64 -13.46 5.32
CA THR A 26 -7.03 -12.94 4.10
C THR A 26 -7.14 -11.42 3.95
N GLN A 27 -7.94 -10.78 4.81
CA GLN A 27 -8.25 -9.35 4.78
C GLN A 27 -8.85 -8.93 3.42
N VAL A 28 -9.68 -9.78 2.81
CA VAL A 28 -10.31 -9.54 1.50
C VAL A 28 -11.78 -9.23 1.68
N TYR A 29 -12.28 -8.25 0.93
CA TYR A 29 -13.71 -7.95 0.85
C TYR A 29 -14.33 -8.61 -0.38
N THR A 30 -15.53 -9.17 -0.22
CA THR A 30 -16.30 -9.77 -1.31
C THR A 30 -17.45 -8.86 -1.69
N PHE A 31 -17.60 -8.64 -2.99
CA PHE A 31 -18.61 -7.80 -3.59
C PHE A 31 -19.46 -8.60 -4.56
N LYS A 32 -20.71 -8.20 -4.71
CA LYS A 32 -21.65 -8.74 -5.67
C LYS A 32 -21.98 -7.67 -6.70
N SER A 33 -21.79 -8.00 -7.97
CA SER A 33 -22.18 -7.18 -9.11
C SER A 33 -23.72 -7.17 -9.28
N PRO A 34 -24.29 -6.21 -10.03
CA PRO A 34 -25.73 -6.19 -10.31
C PRO A 34 -26.21 -7.42 -11.12
N GLU A 35 -25.30 -8.05 -11.86
CA GLU A 35 -25.56 -9.27 -12.64
C GLU A 35 -25.46 -10.55 -11.78
N GLY A 36 -25.02 -10.43 -10.53
CA GLY A 36 -24.92 -11.52 -9.57
C GLY A 36 -23.56 -12.21 -9.53
N GLU A 37 -22.61 -11.79 -10.35
CA GLU A 37 -21.22 -12.26 -10.30
C GLU A 37 -20.51 -11.74 -9.05
N LEU A 38 -19.56 -12.53 -8.55
CA LEU A 38 -18.79 -12.22 -7.33
C LEU A 38 -17.42 -11.65 -7.67
N TYR A 39 -17.04 -10.63 -6.93
CA TYR A 39 -15.78 -9.92 -7.05
C TYR A 39 -15.08 -9.81 -5.70
N GLU A 40 -13.76 -9.73 -5.71
CA GLU A 40 -12.90 -9.65 -4.54
C GLU A 40 -11.98 -8.43 -4.64
N SER A 41 -11.74 -7.78 -3.50
CA SER A 41 -10.70 -6.75 -3.42
C SER A 41 -9.30 -7.35 -3.24
N ALA A 42 -8.29 -6.48 -3.37
CA ALA A 42 -6.95 -6.83 -2.91
C ALA A 42 -6.94 -6.95 -1.37
N SER A 43 -6.11 -7.86 -0.86
CA SER A 43 -5.86 -8.01 0.59
C SER A 43 -5.50 -6.66 1.22
N GLY A 44 -6.21 -6.30 2.29
CA GLY A 44 -6.05 -5.04 3.01
C GLY A 44 -6.68 -3.81 2.34
N ASN A 45 -7.17 -3.93 1.10
CA ASN A 45 -7.86 -2.83 0.40
C ASN A 45 -9.38 -2.94 0.58
N ARG A 46 -9.95 -1.93 1.23
CA ARG A 46 -11.40 -1.80 1.43
C ARG A 46 -12.12 -1.31 0.17
N TYR A 47 -11.52 -0.37 -0.54
CA TYR A 47 -12.04 0.20 -1.79
C TYR A 47 -10.86 0.36 -2.74
N GLY A 48 -10.85 -0.38 -3.84
CA GLY A 48 -9.75 -0.44 -4.79
C GLY A 48 -10.15 -1.23 -6.02
N GLU A 49 -9.18 -1.74 -6.76
CA GLU A 49 -9.46 -2.58 -7.92
C GLU A 49 -10.17 -3.88 -7.47
N LEU A 50 -11.22 -4.23 -8.20
CA LEU A 50 -12.05 -5.41 -7.97
C LEU A 50 -11.75 -6.43 -9.06
N TRP A 51 -11.49 -7.68 -8.66
CA TRP A 51 -11.30 -8.78 -9.60
C TRP A 51 -12.40 -9.82 -9.43
N PRO A 52 -12.86 -10.48 -10.51
CA PRO A 52 -13.74 -11.63 -10.36
C PRO A 52 -13.09 -12.67 -9.44
N VAL A 53 -13.89 -13.32 -8.60
CA VAL A 53 -13.38 -14.35 -7.66
C VAL A 53 -12.51 -15.36 -8.39
N GLY A 54 -11.27 -15.55 -7.92
CA GLY A 54 -10.30 -16.49 -8.50
C GLY A 54 -9.63 -16.05 -9.81
N GLN A 55 -9.98 -14.90 -10.38
CA GLN A 55 -9.30 -14.32 -11.56
C GLN A 55 -8.29 -13.23 -11.20
N ARG A 56 -8.04 -13.00 -9.90
CA ARG A 56 -7.02 -12.05 -9.47
C ARG A 56 -5.67 -12.45 -10.08
N PRO A 57 -4.99 -11.54 -10.81
CA PRO A 57 -3.66 -11.82 -11.31
C PRO A 57 -2.75 -12.10 -10.12
N GLN A 58 -2.25 -13.34 -10.04
CA GLN A 58 -1.16 -13.65 -9.13
C GLN A 58 0.08 -12.96 -9.71
N LEU A 59 0.48 -11.86 -9.07
CA LEU A 59 1.77 -11.23 -9.34
C LEU A 59 2.83 -12.33 -9.27
N SER A 60 3.49 -12.57 -10.40
CA SER A 60 4.56 -13.56 -10.41
C SER A 60 5.72 -13.02 -9.59
N GLN A 61 6.57 -13.91 -9.07
CA GLN A 61 7.75 -13.49 -8.33
C GLN A 61 8.63 -12.53 -9.14
N ARG A 62 8.67 -12.70 -10.48
CA ARG A 62 9.36 -11.79 -11.39
C ARG A 62 8.74 -10.40 -11.45
N ASP A 63 7.42 -10.30 -11.39
CA ASP A 63 6.73 -8.99 -11.40
C ASP A 63 7.00 -8.24 -10.08
N ILE A 64 7.06 -8.98 -8.97
CA ILE A 64 7.39 -8.43 -7.65
C ILE A 64 8.85 -7.93 -7.63
N GLU A 65 9.78 -8.75 -8.14
CA GLU A 65 11.19 -8.39 -8.26
C GLU A 65 11.38 -7.15 -9.14
N ALA A 66 10.78 -7.14 -10.33
CA ALA A 66 10.85 -5.99 -11.24
C ALA A 66 10.28 -4.70 -10.62
N ASN A 67 9.17 -4.79 -9.87
CA ASN A 67 8.61 -3.64 -9.17
C ASN A 67 9.53 -3.16 -8.05
N ASN A 68 10.13 -4.06 -7.27
CA ASN A 68 11.11 -3.70 -6.25
C ASN A 68 12.35 -3.02 -6.86
N GLU A 69 12.88 -3.55 -7.97
CA GLU A 69 14.00 -2.96 -8.68
C GLU A 69 13.70 -1.51 -9.13
N MET A 70 12.47 -1.25 -9.62
CA MET A 70 12.03 0.11 -9.98
C MET A 70 11.96 1.04 -8.77
N LEU A 71 11.43 0.57 -7.63
CA LEU A 71 11.35 1.34 -6.38
C LEU A 71 12.74 1.67 -5.82
N GLU A 72 13.66 0.71 -5.87
CA GLU A 72 15.05 0.89 -5.42
C GLU A 72 15.82 1.87 -6.33
N GLY A 73 15.59 1.83 -7.64
CA GLY A 73 16.18 2.75 -8.60
C GLY A 73 15.89 4.22 -8.30
N GLY A 74 14.63 4.54 -7.98
CA GLY A 74 14.21 5.91 -7.65
C GLY A 74 14.78 6.45 -6.33
N ASN A 75 15.09 5.59 -5.36
CA ASN A 75 15.59 6.00 -4.05
C ASN A 75 17.04 6.52 -4.09
N THR A 76 17.81 6.19 -5.12
CA THR A 76 19.20 6.65 -5.25
C THR A 76 19.32 8.16 -5.50
N GLU A 77 18.28 8.78 -6.07
CA GLU A 77 18.23 10.23 -6.29
C GLU A 77 17.97 10.99 -4.98
N SER A 78 17.09 10.45 -4.13
CA SER A 78 16.77 10.99 -2.81
C SER A 78 18.00 11.07 -1.90
N TRP A 79 18.85 10.04 -1.90
CA TRP A 79 20.08 10.02 -1.12
C TRP A 79 21.09 11.10 -1.52
N ARG A 80 21.18 11.41 -2.82
CA ARG A 80 22.09 12.44 -3.33
C ARG A 80 21.70 13.84 -2.85
N MET A 81 20.40 14.10 -2.70
CA MET A 81 19.91 15.37 -2.16
C MET A 81 20.17 15.50 -0.65
N LEU A 82 20.25 14.39 0.08
CA LEU A 82 20.53 14.37 1.51
C LEU A 82 22.04 14.42 1.85
N MET A 83 22.92 14.00 0.93
CA MET A 83 24.38 14.01 1.10
C MET A 83 24.96 15.32 1.66
N PRO A 84 24.65 16.53 1.13
CA PRO A 84 25.22 17.77 1.65
C PRO A 84 24.88 18.01 3.13
N PHE A 85 23.66 17.69 3.55
CA PHE A 85 23.24 17.83 4.95
C PHE A 85 23.92 16.80 5.86
N GLY A 86 24.06 15.55 5.39
CA GLY A 86 24.77 14.50 6.11
C GLY A 86 26.24 14.86 6.40
N ILE A 87 26.94 15.47 5.42
CA ILE A 87 28.32 15.93 5.61
C ILE A 87 28.38 17.04 6.66
N LEU A 88 27.47 18.02 6.62
CA LEU A 88 27.43 19.10 7.61
C LEU A 88 27.18 18.56 9.02
N ILE A 89 26.25 17.63 9.18
CA ILE A 89 25.95 16.99 10.47
C ILE A 89 27.16 16.22 10.98
N PHE A 90 27.82 15.44 10.11
CA PHE A 90 29.03 14.70 10.48
C PHE A 90 30.16 15.65 10.92
N LEU A 91 30.43 16.71 10.16
CA LEU A 91 31.44 17.72 10.51
C LEU A 91 31.12 18.44 11.82
N PHE A 92 29.84 18.75 12.06
CA PHE A 92 29.38 19.33 13.31
C PHE A 92 29.64 18.39 14.49
N PHE A 93 29.31 17.11 14.36
CA PHE A 93 29.60 16.13 15.41
C PHE A 93 31.10 16.01 15.67
N VAL A 94 31.93 15.89 14.63
CA VAL A 94 33.39 15.84 14.78
C VAL A 94 33.90 17.07 15.54
N LEU A 95 33.42 18.26 15.19
CA LEU A 95 33.80 19.50 15.87
C LEU A 95 33.38 19.50 17.35
N VAL A 96 32.15 19.10 17.65
CA VAL A 96 31.66 19.00 19.03
C VAL A 96 32.47 17.96 19.82
N PHE A 97 32.73 16.79 19.26
CA PHE A 97 33.54 15.75 19.88
C PHE A 97 34.97 16.22 20.14
N THR A 98 35.58 16.94 19.19
CA THR A 98 36.91 17.52 19.36
C THR A 98 36.94 18.53 20.49
N VAL A 99 35.93 19.40 20.62
CA VAL A 99 35.87 20.43 21.67
C VAL A 99 35.57 19.84 23.05
N ILE A 100 34.78 18.77 23.13
CA ILE A 100 34.45 18.11 24.41
C ILE A 100 35.57 17.18 24.88
N ALA A 101 36.31 16.55 23.95
CA ALA A 101 37.39 15.62 24.27
C ALA A 101 38.76 16.29 24.53
N HIS A 102 38.82 17.62 24.43
CA HIS A 102 40.00 18.44 24.73
C HIS A 102 39.73 19.29 25.98
#